data_AF-A0A558D7P6-F1
#
_entry.id   AF-A0A558D7P6-F1
#
_cell.length_a   1.000
_cell.length_b   1.000
_cell.length_c   1.000
_cell.angle_alpha   90.00
_cell.angle_beta   90.00
_cell.angle_gamma   90.00
#
_symmetry.space_group_name_H-M   'P 1'
#
loop_
_entity.id
_entity.type
_entity.pdbx_description
1 polymer ?
#
loop_
_entity_poly.entity_id
_entity_poly.type
_entity_poly.pdbx_seq_one_letter_code
_entity_poly.pdbx_strand_id
1 'polypeptide(L)'
;MNLHTELLDHITARFGERLQGAPQLTQDALTLSLDNGVQLTIRYAATDAYSLRWTCQAGGKPVEMGIDTAPTHPTVATRPNHLHLADGRAVADPLTRTDASPADNLSALIEALLRDPQLDFPQP
;
A
#
# COMPACT_ATOMS: atom_id res chain seq x y z
N MET A 1 15.89 14.29 -6.94
CA MET A 1 15.23 13.23 -7.71
C MET A 1 13.89 12.96 -7.02
N ASN A 2 12.80 12.77 -7.77
CA ASN A 2 11.44 12.67 -7.19
C ASN A 2 11.21 11.22 -6.73
N LEU A 3 10.94 11.02 -5.44
CA LEU A 3 10.76 9.69 -4.84
C LEU A 3 9.74 8.84 -5.61
N HIS A 4 8.61 9.42 -6.03
CA HIS A 4 7.60 8.65 -6.78
C HIS A 4 8.09 8.21 -8.17
N THR A 5 9.02 8.94 -8.80
CA THR A 5 9.64 8.52 -10.06
C THR A 5 10.57 7.34 -9.84
N GLU A 6 11.39 7.36 -8.79
CA GLU A 6 12.27 6.23 -8.43
C GLU A 6 11.44 4.97 -8.10
N LEU A 7 10.32 5.15 -7.40
CA LEU A 7 9.40 4.07 -7.07
C LEU A 7 8.72 3.50 -8.32
N LEU A 8 8.36 4.35 -9.28
CA LEU A 8 7.80 3.91 -10.56
C LEU A 8 8.79 3.02 -11.33
N ASP A 9 10.05 3.43 -11.43
CA ASP A 9 11.10 2.67 -12.11
C ASP A 9 11.30 1.30 -11.42
N HIS A 10 11.38 1.31 -10.09
CA HIS A 10 11.50 0.08 -9.29
C HIS A 10 10.32 -0.88 -9.49
N ILE A 11 9.08 -0.37 -9.41
CA ILE A 11 7.87 -1.17 -9.59
C ILE A 11 7.80 -1.74 -11.01
N THR A 12 8.09 -0.92 -12.01
CA THR A 12 8.04 -1.35 -13.42
C THR A 12 9.06 -2.46 -13.68
N ALA A 13 10.27 -2.33 -13.13
CA ALA A 13 11.32 -3.32 -13.28
C ALA A 13 10.99 -4.66 -12.58
N ARG A 14 10.35 -4.62 -11.39
CA ARG A 14 10.09 -5.83 -10.58
C ARG A 14 8.76 -6.49 -10.87
N PHE A 15 7.71 -5.71 -11.14
CA PHE A 15 6.33 -6.18 -11.22
C PHE A 15 5.66 -5.90 -12.56
N GLY A 16 6.40 -5.44 -13.59
CA GLY A 16 5.85 -5.01 -14.87
C GLY A 16 4.87 -6.01 -15.51
N GLU A 17 5.15 -7.31 -15.44
CA GLU A 17 4.26 -8.37 -15.97
C GLU A 17 2.94 -8.53 -15.20
N ARG A 18 2.90 -8.05 -13.96
CA ARG A 18 1.73 -8.11 -13.05
C ARG A 18 0.91 -6.81 -13.08
N LEU A 19 1.37 -5.80 -13.82
CA LEU A 19 0.66 -4.53 -13.96
C LEU A 19 -0.41 -4.63 -15.04
N GLN A 20 -1.62 -4.20 -14.70
CA GLN A 20 -2.72 -4.05 -15.64
C GLN A 20 -2.72 -2.63 -16.21
N GLY A 21 -2.01 -2.45 -17.32
CA GLY A 21 -1.86 -1.14 -17.97
C GLY A 21 -0.72 -0.30 -17.38
N ALA A 22 -0.57 0.92 -17.91
CA ALA A 22 0.51 1.81 -17.51
C ALA A 22 0.21 2.46 -16.14
N PRO A 23 1.17 2.45 -15.19
CA PRO A 23 1.05 3.25 -13.97
C PRO A 23 0.86 4.74 -14.28
N GLN A 24 0.15 5.43 -13.39
CA GLN A 24 -0.08 6.86 -13.49
C GLN A 24 0.70 7.58 -12.39
N LEU A 25 1.58 8.49 -12.79
CA LEU A 25 2.35 9.33 -11.89
C LEU A 25 1.78 10.75 -11.87
N THR A 26 1.39 11.23 -10.70
CA THR A 26 1.06 12.64 -10.44
C THR A 26 2.17 13.29 -9.62
N GLN A 27 1.98 14.56 -9.24
CA GLN A 27 2.95 15.27 -8.39
C GLN A 27 3.09 14.66 -6.99
N ASP A 28 2.03 14.05 -6.47
CA ASP A 28 1.87 13.64 -5.07
C ASP A 28 1.51 12.16 -4.90
N ALA A 29 1.25 11.44 -6.00
CA ALA A 29 0.83 10.05 -5.97
C ALA A 29 1.36 9.24 -7.16
N LEU A 30 1.51 7.93 -6.91
CA LEU A 30 1.68 6.92 -7.94
C LEU A 30 0.50 5.95 -7.85
N THR A 31 -0.24 5.78 -8.94
CA THR A 31 -1.37 4.87 -9.04
C THR A 31 -1.05 3.73 -9.98
N LEU A 32 -1.38 2.50 -9.58
CA LEU A 32 -1.18 1.30 -10.38
C LEU A 32 -2.37 0.35 -10.25
N SER A 33 -2.62 -0.42 -11.31
CA SER A 33 -3.58 -1.52 -11.30
C SER A 33 -2.82 -2.82 -11.43
N LEU A 34 -3.16 -3.82 -10.62
CA LEU A 34 -2.59 -5.16 -10.66
C LEU A 34 -3.50 -6.11 -11.43
N ASP A 35 -2.93 -7.16 -12.01
CA ASP A 35 -3.63 -8.17 -12.82
C ASP A 35 -4.66 -9.02 -12.06
N ASN A 36 -4.70 -8.90 -10.74
CA ASN A 36 -5.70 -9.51 -9.86
C ASN A 36 -6.85 -8.56 -9.48
N GLY A 37 -6.94 -7.40 -10.13
CA GLY A 37 -8.03 -6.43 -9.94
C GLY A 37 -7.82 -5.46 -8.77
N VAL A 38 -6.66 -5.49 -8.10
CA VAL A 38 -6.29 -4.49 -7.09
C VAL A 38 -5.93 -3.16 -7.77
N GLN A 39 -6.51 -2.07 -7.29
CA GLN A 39 -6.10 -0.71 -7.66
C GLN A 39 -5.42 -0.06 -6.47
N LEU A 40 -4.12 0.24 -6.60
CA LEU A 40 -3.27 0.75 -5.52
C LEU A 40 -2.87 2.20 -5.81
N THR A 41 -3.02 3.06 -4.81
CA THR A 41 -2.58 4.46 -4.78
C THR A 41 -1.50 4.62 -3.71
N ILE A 42 -0.34 5.15 -4.11
CA ILE A 42 0.87 5.27 -3.30
C ILE A 42 1.18 6.74 -3.09
N ARG A 43 1.26 7.17 -1.84
CA ARG A 43 1.63 8.53 -1.44
C ARG A 43 2.75 8.47 -0.41
N TYR A 44 3.88 9.09 -0.71
CA TYR A 44 4.97 9.31 0.25
C TYR A 44 5.16 10.82 0.39
N ALA A 45 5.01 11.34 1.60
CA ALA A 45 5.37 12.71 1.94
C ALA A 45 6.85 12.80 2.38
N ALA A 46 7.34 11.72 3.02
CA ALA A 46 8.74 11.46 3.35
C ALA A 46 8.95 9.94 3.38
N THR A 47 10.19 9.45 3.45
CA THR A 47 10.49 8.01 3.44
C THR A 47 9.82 7.23 4.57
N ASP A 48 9.58 7.89 5.70
CA ASP A 48 8.93 7.38 6.91
C ASP A 48 7.47 7.86 7.07
N ALA A 49 6.95 8.62 6.11
CA ALA A 49 5.61 9.20 6.15
C ALA A 49 4.84 8.91 4.86
N TYR A 50 3.89 7.98 4.92
CA TYR A 50 3.21 7.46 3.73
C TYR A 50 1.74 7.10 3.96
N SER A 51 1.02 7.01 2.85
CA SER A 51 -0.33 6.48 2.73
C SER A 51 -0.42 5.61 1.48
N LEU A 52 -0.67 4.33 1.70
CA LEU A 52 -0.79 3.28 0.69
C LEU A 52 -2.24 2.80 0.73
N ARG A 53 -3.06 3.17 -0.24
CA ARG A 53 -4.50 2.83 -0.25
C ARG A 53 -4.79 1.93 -1.42
N TRP A 54 -5.56 0.87 -1.22
CA TRP A 54 -6.00 0.05 -2.34
C TRP A 54 -7.47 -0.34 -2.25
N THR A 55 -8.02 -0.65 -3.42
CA THR A 55 -9.36 -1.22 -3.54
C THR A 55 -9.31 -2.57 -4.24
N CYS A 56 -10.18 -3.48 -3.82
CA CYS A 56 -10.38 -4.77 -4.47
C CYS A 56 -11.86 -5.20 -4.38
N GLN A 57 -12.21 -6.32 -5.01
CA GLN A 57 -13.53 -6.92 -4.85
C GLN A 57 -13.52 -7.95 -3.70
N ALA A 58 -14.44 -7.81 -2.76
CA ALA A 58 -14.69 -8.78 -1.69
C ALA A 58 -16.19 -9.07 -1.62
N GLY A 59 -16.59 -10.33 -1.75
CA GLY A 59 -18.02 -10.71 -1.74
C GLY A 59 -18.87 -9.99 -2.81
N GLY A 60 -18.27 -9.65 -3.96
CA GLY A 60 -18.94 -8.94 -5.06
C GLY A 60 -19.13 -7.43 -4.84
N LYS A 61 -18.46 -6.84 -3.85
CA LYS A 61 -18.49 -5.40 -3.57
C LYS A 61 -17.07 -4.82 -3.55
N PRO A 62 -16.87 -3.56 -4.01
CA PRO A 62 -15.62 -2.87 -3.81
C PRO A 62 -15.41 -2.59 -2.32
N VAL A 63 -14.23 -2.92 -1.82
CA VAL A 63 -13.77 -2.59 -0.48
C VAL A 63 -12.48 -1.78 -0.58
N GLU A 64 -12.28 -0.85 0.35
CA GLU A 64 -11.06 -0.05 0.46
C GLU A 64 -10.30 -0.42 1.73
N MET A 65 -9.00 -0.57 1.59
CA MET A 65 -8.05 -0.84 2.66
C MET A 65 -6.84 0.08 2.51
N GLY A 66 -5.99 0.11 3.52
CA GLY A 66 -4.82 0.95 3.44
C GLY A 66 -3.82 0.73 4.53
N ILE A 67 -2.59 1.19 4.30
CA ILE A 67 -1.57 1.33 5.32
C ILE A 67 -1.17 2.80 5.34
N ASP A 68 -1.17 3.41 6.52
CA ASP A 68 -0.61 4.76 6.65
C ASP A 68 0.10 4.99 7.98
N THR A 69 0.86 6.08 7.97
CA THR A 69 1.59 6.61 9.12
C THR A 69 0.89 7.83 9.72
N ALA A 70 -0.39 8.07 9.42
CA ALA A 70 -1.08 9.29 9.84
C ALA A 70 -1.35 9.27 11.36
N PRO A 71 -1.09 10.38 12.07
CA PRO A 71 -1.37 10.45 13.50
C PRO A 71 -2.87 10.64 13.73
N THR A 72 -3.58 9.60 14.18
CA THR A 72 -4.97 9.73 14.59
C THR A 72 -5.17 9.28 16.05
N HIS A 73 -5.56 10.24 16.89
CA HIS A 73 -5.97 10.15 18.29
C HIS A 73 -4.90 9.87 19.40
N PRO A 74 -4.98 10.55 20.57
CA PRO A 74 -4.09 10.36 21.72
C PRO A 74 -4.12 8.98 22.39
N THR A 75 -5.05 8.10 22.00
CA THR A 75 -5.32 6.81 22.67
C THR A 75 -4.87 5.59 21.86
N VAL A 76 -4.32 5.79 20.65
CA VAL A 76 -3.78 4.72 19.81
C VAL A 76 -2.30 4.98 19.62
N ALA A 77 -1.46 4.05 20.03
CA ALA A 77 -0.02 4.16 19.86
C ALA A 77 0.33 4.07 18.36
N THR A 78 0.59 5.22 17.73
CA THR A 78 0.99 5.38 16.32
C THR A 78 2.46 5.04 16.11
N ARG A 79 2.91 3.88 16.59
CA ARG A 79 4.26 3.39 16.28
C ARG A 79 4.30 1.90 15.94
N PRO A 80 4.81 1.52 14.75
CA PRO A 80 5.29 2.40 13.66
C PRO A 80 4.26 2.72 12.56
N ASN A 81 3.26 1.89 12.28
CA ASN A 81 2.34 2.06 11.13
C ASN A 81 1.15 1.11 11.32
N HIS A 82 0.02 1.35 10.64
CA HIS A 82 -1.18 0.54 10.84
C HIS A 82 -1.88 0.19 9.52
N LEU A 83 -2.45 -1.02 9.51
CA LEU A 83 -3.23 -1.57 8.41
C LEU A 83 -4.72 -1.34 8.70
N HIS A 84 -5.40 -0.64 7.81
CA HIS A 84 -6.84 -0.51 7.75
C HIS A 84 -7.44 -1.68 6.96
N LEU A 85 -8.28 -2.47 7.65
CA LEU A 85 -9.02 -3.58 7.09
C LEU A 85 -10.33 -3.10 6.45
N ALA A 86 -10.93 -3.95 5.61
CA ALA A 86 -12.17 -3.66 4.90
C ALA A 86 -13.38 -3.42 5.82
N ASP A 87 -13.33 -3.87 7.08
CA ASP A 87 -14.34 -3.63 8.11
C ASP A 87 -14.17 -2.30 8.87
N GLY A 88 -13.17 -1.51 8.49
CA GLY A 88 -12.84 -0.21 9.08
C GLY A 88 -11.93 -0.30 10.32
N ARG A 89 -11.55 -1.50 10.79
CA ARG A 89 -10.59 -1.64 11.89
C ARG A 89 -9.17 -1.28 11.45
N ALA A 90 -8.40 -0.76 12.38
CA ALA A 90 -6.97 -0.58 12.27
C ALA A 90 -6.24 -1.65 13.10
N VAL A 91 -5.31 -2.37 12.49
CA VAL A 91 -4.45 -3.36 13.16
C VAL A 91 -2.98 -2.98 12.96
N ALA A 92 -2.10 -3.60 13.74
CA ALA A 92 -0.66 -3.46 13.51
C ALA A 92 -0.33 -3.91 12.09
N ASP A 93 0.42 -3.08 11.35
CA ASP A 93 0.83 -3.44 10.00
C ASP A 93 2.03 -4.41 10.04
N PRO A 94 1.90 -5.64 9.50
CA PRO A 94 2.99 -6.60 9.47
C PRO A 94 3.90 -6.46 8.24
N LEU A 95 3.54 -5.61 7.26
CA LEU A 95 4.18 -5.56 5.95
C LEU A 95 5.20 -4.44 5.83
N THR A 96 4.87 -3.25 6.32
CA THR A 96 5.76 -2.09 6.15
C THR A 96 6.45 -1.72 7.45
N ARG A 97 7.59 -1.03 7.34
CA ARG A 97 8.31 -0.48 8.48
C ARG A 97 8.81 0.92 8.14
N THR A 98 8.67 1.85 9.07
CA THR A 98 9.10 3.25 8.89
C THR A 98 10.62 3.42 8.76
N ASP A 99 11.41 2.41 9.16
CA ASP A 99 12.87 2.37 9.02
C ASP A 99 13.35 1.62 7.76
N ALA A 100 12.44 1.01 7.00
CA ALA A 100 12.74 0.37 5.73
C ALA A 100 12.67 1.37 4.57
N SER A 101 13.30 1.03 3.43
CA SER A 101 13.19 1.86 2.24
C SER A 101 11.76 1.85 1.69
N PRO A 102 11.27 2.94 1.07
CA PRO A 102 9.98 2.94 0.38
C PRO A 102 9.85 1.83 -0.66
N ALA A 103 10.93 1.50 -1.37
CA ALA A 103 10.95 0.43 -2.36
C ALA A 103 10.74 -0.96 -1.72
N ASP A 104 11.34 -1.23 -0.56
CA ASP A 104 11.16 -2.49 0.18
C ASP A 104 9.72 -2.61 0.69
N ASN A 105 9.19 -1.54 1.28
CA ASN A 105 7.80 -1.49 1.77
C ASN A 105 6.79 -1.76 0.65
N LEU A 106 6.96 -1.09 -0.50
CA LEU A 106 6.09 -1.30 -1.65
C LEU A 106 6.24 -2.69 -2.24
N SER A 107 7.45 -3.25 -2.27
CA SER A 107 7.65 -4.62 -2.77
C SER A 107 6.94 -5.64 -1.88
N ALA A 108 7.09 -5.53 -0.55
CA ALA A 108 6.42 -6.38 0.40
C ALA A 108 4.88 -6.27 0.28
N LEU A 109 4.36 -5.04 0.16
CA LEU A 109 2.93 -4.81 -0.01
C LEU A 109 2.42 -5.40 -1.33
N ILE A 110 3.04 -5.10 -2.47
CA ILE A 110 2.59 -5.61 -3.77
C ILE A 110 2.65 -7.14 -3.80
N GLU A 111 3.71 -7.76 -3.27
CA GLU A 111 3.79 -9.23 -3.18
C GLU A 111 2.67 -9.83 -2.33
N ALA A 112 2.30 -9.18 -1.22
CA ALA A 112 1.19 -9.62 -0.38
C ALA A 112 -0.16 -9.45 -1.11
N LEU A 113 -0.39 -8.28 -1.73
CA LEU A 113 -1.62 -7.99 -2.47
C LEU A 113 -1.84 -8.91 -3.67
N LEU A 114 -0.76 -9.34 -4.34
CA LEU A 114 -0.84 -10.31 -5.44
C LEU A 114 -1.28 -11.70 -4.98
N ARG A 115 -1.06 -12.04 -3.69
CA ARG A 115 -1.47 -13.32 -3.08
C ARG A 115 -2.85 -13.23 -2.43
N ASP A 116 -3.09 -12.15 -1.71
CA ASP A 116 -4.34 -11.88 -1.00
C ASP A 116 -4.66 -10.38 -1.08
N PRO A 117 -5.61 -9.96 -1.94
CA PRO A 117 -6.05 -8.57 -2.03
C PRO A 117 -6.64 -7.98 -0.74
N GLN A 118 -7.17 -8.83 0.16
CA GLN A 118 -7.83 -8.38 1.39
C GLN A 118 -6.88 -8.29 2.59
N LEU A 119 -5.69 -8.89 2.49
CA LEU A 119 -4.71 -8.97 3.58
C LEU A 119 -5.35 -9.39 4.91
N ASP A 120 -6.22 -10.41 4.87
CA ASP A 120 -6.93 -10.90 6.06
C ASP A 120 -5.98 -11.76 6.90
N PHE A 121 -5.01 -11.10 7.53
CA PHE A 121 -4.02 -11.76 8.37
C PHE A 121 -4.73 -12.42 9.56
N PRO A 122 -4.47 -13.72 9.81
CA PRO A 122 -5.03 -14.40 10.97
C PRO A 122 -4.60 -13.65 12.22
N GLN A 123 -5.59 -13.17 12.98
CA GLN A 123 -5.35 -12.52 14.25
C GLN A 123 -4.84 -13.57 15.26
N PRO A 124 -3.86 -13.24 16.11
CA PRO A 124 -3.45 -14.12 17.20
C PRO A 124 -4.57 -14.37 18.22
#